data_AF-A0A4P5SGV3-F1
#
_entry.id   AF-A0A4P5SGV3-F1
#
_cell.length_a   1.000
_cell.length_b   1.000
_cell.length_c   1.000
_cell.angle_alpha   90.00
_cell.angle_beta   90.00
_cell.angle_gamma   90.00
#
_symmetry.space_group_name_H-M   'P 1'
#
loop_
_entity.id
_entity.type
_entity.pdbx_description
1 polymer ?
#
loop_
_entity_poly.entity_id
_entity_poly.type
_entity_poly.pdbx_seq_one_letter_code
_entity_poly.pdbx_strand_id
1 'polypeptide(L)'
;MPQFDFTTYSSQIFWFTICFCILYFAVSYIITPRIKSILEQRKKIISSDLSSTADLKTQIEELKSLNFKINQDSAQNYHQKIEATTQKIHQHRQETITNLKKTLEENSKKSQQQLQDLIKKSQEQSLVVIDEIAKFIKSKILN
;
A
#
# COMPACT_ATOMS: atom_id res chain seq x y z
N MET A 1 -77.33 -15.19 67.90
CA MET A 1 -76.17 -14.32 68.13
C MET A 1 -76.23 -13.16 67.15
N PRO A 2 -76.33 -11.91 67.62
CA PRO A 2 -76.55 -10.72 66.79
C PRO A 2 -75.21 -10.19 66.26
N GLN A 3 -74.51 -10.97 65.44
CA GLN A 3 -73.15 -10.64 64.96
C GLN A 3 -73.10 -10.37 63.44
N PHE A 4 -74.22 -10.51 62.74
CA PHE A 4 -74.37 -10.19 61.32
C PHE A 4 -75.33 -9.02 61.15
N ASP A 5 -74.95 -7.84 61.66
CA ASP A 5 -75.68 -6.61 61.38
C ASP A 5 -75.20 -6.03 60.05
N PHE A 6 -75.88 -6.38 58.96
CA PHE A 6 -75.52 -5.98 57.60
C PHE A 6 -75.69 -4.47 57.33
N THR A 7 -76.25 -3.72 58.28
CA THR A 7 -76.52 -2.28 58.13
C THR A 7 -75.24 -1.43 58.09
N THR A 8 -74.16 -1.82 58.77
CA THR A 8 -72.88 -1.10 58.78
C THR A 8 -71.95 -1.46 57.62
N TYR A 9 -72.12 -2.62 56.99
CA TYR A 9 -71.29 -3.08 55.88
C TYR A 9 -71.42 -2.20 54.64
N SER A 10 -72.62 -1.66 54.38
CA SER A 10 -72.84 -0.76 53.22
C SER A 10 -71.99 0.50 53.30
N SER A 11 -71.81 1.07 54.50
CA SER A 11 -70.97 2.27 54.70
C SER A 11 -69.49 1.94 54.56
N GLN A 12 -69.04 0.80 55.11
CA GLN A 12 -67.66 0.34 54.97
C GLN A 12 -67.28 0.08 53.51
N ILE A 13 -68.17 -0.56 52.74
CA ILE A 13 -67.97 -0.77 51.30
C ILE A 13 -67.87 0.56 50.55
N PHE A 14 -68.74 1.53 50.86
CA PHE A 14 -68.71 2.84 50.22
C PHE A 14 -67.37 3.56 50.41
N TRP A 15 -66.87 3.63 51.66
CA TRP A 15 -65.58 4.23 51.96
C TRP A 15 -64.40 3.43 51.39
N PHE A 16 -64.50 2.10 51.39
CA PHE A 16 -63.50 1.24 50.76
C PHE A 16 -63.39 1.53 49.26
N THR A 17 -64.51 1.63 48.55
CA THR A 17 -64.55 1.98 47.14
C THR A 17 -63.96 3.37 46.89
N ILE A 18 -64.30 4.37 47.71
CA ILE A 18 -63.76 5.73 47.57
C ILE A 18 -62.23 5.72 47.70
N CYS A 19 -61.69 5.07 48.74
CA CYS A 19 -60.26 4.99 48.99
C CYS A 19 -59.55 4.19 47.90
N PHE A 20 -60.16 3.09 47.45
CA PHE A 20 -59.63 2.27 46.37
C PHE A 20 -59.57 3.06 45.06
N CYS A 21 -60.61 3.80 44.70
CA CYS A 21 -60.61 4.65 43.51
C CYS A 21 -59.51 5.71 43.59
N ILE A 22 -59.39 6.43 44.72
CA ILE A 22 -58.35 7.45 44.92
C ILE A 22 -56.95 6.83 44.76
N LEU A 23 -56.69 5.68 45.40
CA LEU A 23 -55.42 4.98 45.30
C LEU A 23 -55.16 4.49 43.88
N TYR A 24 -56.16 3.94 43.20
CA TYR A 24 -56.07 3.49 41.81
C TYR A 24 -55.66 4.63 40.87
N PHE A 25 -56.31 5.79 41.00
CA PHE A 25 -55.97 6.97 40.21
C PHE A 25 -54.56 7.49 40.55
N ALA A 26 -54.17 7.50 41.82
CA ALA A 26 -52.82 7.89 42.22
C ALA A 26 -51.75 6.97 41.59
N VAL A 27 -51.96 5.66 41.61
CA VAL A 27 -51.05 4.68 41.00
C VAL A 27 -51.01 4.85 39.48
N SER A 28 -52.18 4.96 38.84
CA SER A 28 -52.30 5.12 37.39
C SER A 28 -51.62 6.40 36.90
N TYR A 29 -51.72 7.49 37.65
CA TYR A 29 -51.17 8.78 37.25
C TYR A 29 -49.70 9.00 37.67
N ILE A 30 -49.17 8.28 38.65
CA ILE A 30 -47.82 8.51 39.16
C ILE A 30 -46.87 7.35 38.84
N ILE A 31 -47.30 6.12 39.09
CA ILE A 31 -46.42 4.93 39.01
C ILE A 31 -46.33 4.42 37.57
N THR A 32 -47.47 4.29 36.88
CA THR A 32 -47.50 3.86 35.48
C THR A 32 -46.66 4.75 34.54
N PRO A 33 -46.76 6.10 34.57
CA PRO A 33 -45.93 6.93 33.70
C PRO A 33 -44.44 6.88 34.05
N ARG A 34 -44.08 6.74 35.34
CA ARG A 34 -42.68 6.56 35.74
C ARG A 34 -42.08 5.28 35.17
N ILE A 35 -42.80 4.17 35.26
CA ILE A 35 -42.34 2.89 34.71
C ILE A 35 -42.22 2.98 33.18
N LYS A 36 -43.20 3.59 32.50
CA LYS A 36 -43.13 3.83 31.05
C LYS A 36 -41.91 4.65 30.66
N SER A 37 -41.63 5.74 31.36
CA SER A 37 -40.49 6.61 31.09
C SER A 37 -39.15 5.85 31.18
N ILE A 38 -38.97 5.04 32.22
CA ILE A 38 -37.77 4.21 32.41
C ILE A 38 -37.63 3.18 31.28
N LEU A 39 -38.73 2.53 30.89
CA LEU A 39 -38.73 1.55 29.82
C LEU A 39 -38.36 2.19 28.48
N GLU A 40 -38.95 3.34 28.14
CA GLU A 40 -38.63 4.07 26.92
C GLU A 40 -37.19 4.58 26.91
N GLN A 41 -36.66 5.05 28.04
CA GLN A 41 -35.24 5.42 28.15
C GLN A 41 -34.33 4.23 27.86
N ARG A 42 -34.61 3.05 28.43
CA ARG A 42 -33.82 1.83 28.17
C ARG A 42 -33.90 1.39 26.71
N LYS A 43 -35.11 1.37 26.14
CA LYS A 43 -35.29 1.06 24.71
C LYS A 43 -34.51 2.03 23.82
N LYS A 44 -34.54 3.34 24.15
CA LYS A 44 -33.80 4.36 23.40
C LYS A 44 -32.31 4.12 23.44
N ILE A 45 -31.75 3.80 24.61
CA ILE A 45 -30.32 3.47 24.75
C ILE A 45 -29.99 2.24 23.91
N ILE A 46 -30.73 1.14 24.05
CA ILE A 46 -30.50 -0.09 23.28
C ILE A 46 -30.58 0.17 21.77
N SER A 47 -31.59 0.92 21.31
CA SER A 47 -31.74 1.27 19.90
C SER A 47 -30.60 2.16 19.41
N SER A 48 -30.14 3.09 20.23
CA SER A 48 -29.01 3.96 19.91
C SER A 48 -27.72 3.16 19.80
N ASP A 49 -27.47 2.25 20.74
CA ASP A 49 -26.29 1.39 20.75
C ASP A 49 -26.30 0.43 19.54
N LEU A 50 -27.47 -0.09 19.18
CA LEU A 50 -27.64 -0.92 17.99
C LEU A 50 -27.33 -0.15 16.70
N SER A 51 -27.82 1.10 16.58
CA SER A 51 -27.52 1.97 15.44
C SER A 51 -26.02 2.27 15.36
N SER A 52 -25.42 2.72 16.46
CA SER A 52 -23.97 2.99 16.53
C SER A 52 -23.15 1.77 16.18
N THR A 53 -23.57 0.57 16.62
CA THR A 53 -22.90 -0.69 16.27
C THR A 53 -23.01 -0.99 14.77
N ALA A 54 -24.17 -0.75 14.15
CA ALA A 54 -24.35 -0.92 12.71
C ALA A 54 -23.48 0.07 11.91
N ASP A 55 -23.41 1.33 12.34
CA ASP A 55 -22.57 2.36 11.72
C ASP A 55 -21.09 2.04 11.86
N LEU A 56 -20.66 1.56 13.04
CA LEU A 56 -19.29 1.09 13.26
C LEU A 56 -18.94 -0.12 12.39
N LYS A 57 -19.87 -1.09 12.25
CA LYS A 57 -19.67 -2.23 11.35
C LYS A 57 -19.50 -1.78 9.91
N THR A 58 -20.31 -0.83 9.45
CA THR A 58 -20.22 -0.29 8.09
C THR A 58 -18.87 0.39 7.86
N GLN A 59 -18.44 1.25 8.79
CA GLN A 59 -17.12 1.90 8.74
C GLN A 59 -15.97 0.89 8.75
N ILE A 60 -16.07 -0.19 9.53
CA ILE A 60 -15.05 -1.25 9.55
C ILE A 60 -14.98 -1.96 8.20
N GLU A 61 -16.12 -2.29 7.58
CA GLU A 61 -16.13 -2.92 6.25
C GLU A 61 -15.61 -1.97 5.16
N GLU A 62 -15.93 -0.69 5.22
CA GLU A 62 -15.35 0.33 4.34
C GLU A 62 -13.83 0.40 4.51
N LEU A 63 -13.32 0.48 5.74
CA LEU A 63 -11.89 0.50 6.04
C LEU A 63 -11.19 -0.78 5.59
N LYS A 64 -11.80 -1.95 5.77
CA LYS A 64 -11.27 -3.21 5.26
C LYS A 64 -11.19 -3.20 3.74
N SER A 65 -12.24 -2.75 3.06
CA SER A 65 -12.26 -2.66 1.60
C SER A 65 -11.20 -1.70 1.07
N LEU A 66 -11.00 -0.56 1.76
CA LEU A 66 -9.97 0.42 1.43
C LEU A 66 -8.57 -0.17 1.64
N ASN A 67 -8.33 -0.83 2.78
CA ASN A 67 -7.07 -1.50 3.04
C ASN A 67 -6.78 -2.60 2.01
N PHE A 68 -7.78 -3.38 1.62
CA PHE A 68 -7.62 -4.38 0.58
C PHE A 68 -7.20 -3.75 -0.75
N LYS A 69 -7.87 -2.67 -1.17
CA LYS A 69 -7.51 -1.90 -2.38
C LYS A 69 -6.10 -1.32 -2.29
N ILE A 70 -5.74 -0.68 -1.17
CA ILE A 70 -4.39 -0.11 -0.98
C ILE A 70 -3.32 -1.19 -1.10
N ASN A 71 -3.53 -2.36 -0.51
CA ASN A 71 -2.57 -3.47 -0.59
C ASN A 71 -2.46 -4.01 -2.03
N GLN A 72 -3.59 -4.16 -2.73
CA GLN A 72 -3.60 -4.62 -4.11
C GLN A 72 -2.91 -3.61 -5.04
N ASP A 73 -3.27 -2.32 -4.94
CA ASP A 73 -2.68 -1.24 -5.72
C ASP A 73 -1.18 -1.13 -5.43
N SER A 74 -0.78 -1.22 -4.17
CA SER A 74 0.65 -1.19 -3.79
C SER A 74 1.39 -2.36 -4.44
N ALA A 75 0.87 -3.58 -4.34
CA ALA A 75 1.48 -4.76 -4.95
C ALA A 75 1.63 -4.61 -6.48
N GLN A 76 0.59 -4.09 -7.15
CA GLN A 76 0.62 -3.82 -8.59
C GLN A 76 1.66 -2.74 -8.95
N ASN A 77 1.67 -1.63 -8.22
CA ASN A 77 2.64 -0.55 -8.43
C ASN A 77 4.08 -1.03 -8.22
N TYR A 78 4.34 -1.84 -7.19
CA TYR A 78 5.66 -2.44 -6.99
C TYR A 78 6.04 -3.37 -8.14
N HIS A 79 5.14 -4.24 -8.59
CA HIS A 79 5.40 -5.15 -9.70
C HIS A 79 5.71 -4.38 -10.99
N GLN A 80 4.88 -3.41 -11.35
CA GLN A 80 5.09 -2.55 -12.52
C GLN A 80 6.42 -1.79 -12.43
N LYS A 81 6.77 -1.24 -11.26
CA LYS A 81 8.01 -0.51 -11.06
C LYS A 81 9.24 -1.42 -11.17
N ILE A 82 9.16 -2.66 -10.65
CA ILE A 82 10.21 -3.66 -10.79
C ILE A 82 10.37 -4.07 -12.25
N GLU A 83 9.29 -4.34 -12.95
CA GLU A 83 9.32 -4.71 -14.36
C GLU A 83 9.91 -3.59 -15.22
N ALA A 84 9.42 -2.36 -15.08
CA ALA A 84 9.93 -1.19 -15.79
C ALA A 84 11.42 -0.92 -15.48
N THR A 85 11.84 -1.11 -14.23
CA THR A 85 13.25 -0.95 -13.83
C THR A 85 14.11 -2.05 -14.44
N THR A 86 13.64 -3.28 -14.42
CA THR A 86 14.33 -4.43 -15.01
C THR A 86 14.51 -4.25 -16.52
N GLN A 87 13.46 -3.80 -17.21
CA GLN A 87 13.51 -3.46 -18.64
C GLN A 87 14.51 -2.35 -18.92
N LYS A 88 14.50 -1.25 -18.15
CA LYS A 88 15.48 -0.16 -18.29
C LYS A 88 16.91 -0.63 -18.05
N ILE A 89 17.16 -1.47 -17.05
CA ILE A 89 18.47 -2.06 -16.79
C ILE A 89 18.91 -2.92 -17.98
N HIS A 90 18.02 -3.74 -18.54
CA HIS A 90 18.35 -4.55 -19.72
C HIS A 90 18.68 -3.71 -20.94
N GLN A 91 17.93 -2.63 -21.19
CA GLN A 91 18.20 -1.68 -22.28
C GLN A 91 19.56 -1.02 -22.08
N HIS A 92 19.80 -0.43 -20.91
CA HIS A 92 21.05 0.24 -20.60
C HIS A 92 22.26 -0.70 -20.67
N ARG A 93 22.10 -1.95 -20.24
CA ARG A 93 23.12 -3.00 -20.37
C ARG A 93 23.42 -3.31 -21.84
N GLN A 94 22.41 -3.43 -22.69
CA GLN A 94 22.60 -3.69 -24.12
C GLN A 94 23.27 -2.51 -24.83
N GLU A 95 22.89 -1.27 -24.51
CA GLU A 95 23.53 -0.06 -25.02
C GLU A 95 25.01 -0.03 -24.61
N THR A 96 25.30 -0.29 -23.33
CA THR A 96 26.68 -0.32 -22.82
C THR A 96 27.51 -1.39 -23.50
N ILE A 97 26.98 -2.60 -23.69
CA ILE A 97 27.67 -3.69 -24.41
C ILE A 97 27.94 -3.28 -25.86
N THR A 98 26.97 -2.64 -26.53
CA THR A 98 27.12 -2.18 -27.91
C THR A 98 28.19 -1.09 -28.03
N ASN A 99 28.17 -0.11 -27.13
CA ASN A 99 29.19 0.94 -27.07
C ASN A 99 30.58 0.37 -26.78
N LEU A 100 30.71 -0.56 -25.83
CA LEU A 100 31.98 -1.22 -25.53
C LEU A 100 32.50 -2.01 -26.73
N LYS A 101 31.64 -2.75 -27.45
CA LYS A 101 32.02 -3.44 -28.69
C LYS A 101 32.54 -2.46 -29.74
N LYS A 102 31.84 -1.35 -29.96
CA LYS A 102 32.25 -0.31 -30.91
C LYS A 102 33.62 0.28 -30.56
N THR A 103 33.82 0.64 -29.29
CA THR A 103 35.12 1.15 -28.81
C THR A 103 36.23 0.12 -28.96
N LEU A 104 35.94 -1.16 -28.72
CA LEU A 104 36.89 -2.25 -28.88
C LEU A 104 37.27 -2.47 -30.36
N GLU A 105 36.31 -2.39 -31.27
CA GLU A 105 36.56 -2.43 -32.71
C GLU A 105 37.37 -1.23 -33.20
N GLU A 106 37.05 -0.02 -32.74
CA GLU A 106 37.81 1.19 -33.06
C GLU A 106 39.25 1.12 -32.56
N ASN A 107 39.46 0.67 -31.32
CA ASN A 107 40.79 0.49 -30.75
C ASN A 107 41.57 -0.62 -31.48
N SER A 108 40.91 -1.73 -31.83
CA SER A 108 41.52 -2.80 -32.63
C SER A 108 41.98 -2.29 -34.00
N LYS A 109 41.15 -1.51 -34.70
CA LYS A 109 41.53 -0.87 -35.98
C LYS A 109 42.70 0.09 -35.81
N LYS A 110 42.70 0.94 -34.77
CA LYS A 110 43.81 1.86 -34.49
C LYS A 110 45.10 1.10 -34.22
N SER A 111 45.08 0.04 -33.41
CA SER A 111 46.25 -0.80 -33.17
C SER A 111 46.74 -1.50 -34.43
N GLN A 112 45.83 -2.01 -35.27
CA GLN A 112 46.20 -2.59 -36.58
C GLN A 112 46.87 -1.56 -37.50
N GLN A 113 46.34 -0.33 -37.57
CA GLN A 113 46.94 0.76 -38.33
C GLN A 113 48.32 1.13 -37.80
N GLN A 114 48.47 1.27 -36.48
CA GLN A 114 49.77 1.54 -35.85
C GLN A 114 50.79 0.44 -36.14
N LEU A 115 50.37 -0.83 -36.12
CA LEU A 115 51.23 -1.95 -36.50
C LEU A 115 51.66 -1.87 -37.96
N GLN A 116 50.75 -1.55 -38.89
CA GLN A 116 51.10 -1.38 -40.30
C GLN A 116 52.06 -0.20 -40.52
N ASP A 117 51.84 0.93 -39.84
CA ASP A 117 52.72 2.09 -39.93
C ASP A 117 54.12 1.81 -39.35
N LEU A 118 54.20 1.05 -38.25
CA LEU A 118 55.47 0.58 -37.69
C LEU A 118 56.20 -0.36 -38.65
N ILE A 119 55.49 -1.29 -39.31
CA ILE A 119 56.08 -2.19 -40.31
C ILE A 119 56.64 -1.37 -41.48
N LYS A 120 55.89 -0.39 -42.00
CA LYS A 120 56.37 0.48 -43.09
C LYS A 120 57.61 1.29 -42.69
N LYS A 121 57.58 1.94 -41.53
CA LYS A 121 58.73 2.70 -41.01
C LYS A 121 59.97 1.81 -40.83
N SER A 122 59.78 0.60 -40.30
CA SER A 122 60.88 -0.36 -40.14
C SER A 122 61.45 -0.82 -41.49
N GLN A 123 60.62 -1.02 -42.52
CA GLN A 123 61.08 -1.34 -43.87
C GLN A 123 61.88 -0.17 -44.49
N GLU A 124 61.38 1.06 -44.38
CA GLU A 124 62.11 2.25 -44.85
C GLU A 124 63.47 2.41 -44.16
N GLN A 125 63.51 2.27 -42.83
CA GLN A 125 64.75 2.31 -42.06
C GLN A 125 65.70 1.17 -42.46
N SER A 126 65.18 -0.04 -42.70
CA SER A 126 65.99 -1.16 -43.16
C SER A 126 66.62 -0.90 -44.53
N LEU A 127 65.92 -0.24 -45.46
CA LEU A 127 66.49 0.12 -46.77
C LEU A 127 67.63 1.13 -46.64
N VAL A 128 67.51 2.11 -45.73
CA VAL A 128 68.59 3.06 -45.43
C VAL A 128 69.80 2.35 -44.83
N VAL A 129 69.59 1.46 -43.86
CA VAL A 129 70.68 0.67 -43.26
C VAL A 129 71.33 -0.26 -44.29
N ILE A 130 70.55 -0.86 -45.20
CA ILE A 130 71.08 -1.68 -46.30
C ILE A 130 71.94 -0.84 -47.25
N ASP A 131 71.51 0.38 -47.60
CA ASP A 131 72.29 1.30 -48.45
C ASP A 131 73.59 1.75 -47.75
N GLU A 132 73.54 2.02 -46.45
CA GLU A 132 74.72 2.32 -45.65
C GLU A 132 75.70 1.13 -45.59
N ILE A 133 75.21 -0.09 -45.37
CA ILE A 133 76.02 -1.31 -45.41
C ILE A 133 76.61 -1.52 -46.81
N ALA A 134 75.84 -1.31 -47.87
CA ALA A 134 76.32 -1.45 -49.25
C ALA A 134 77.43 -0.43 -49.57
N LYS A 135 77.28 0.83 -49.14
CA LYS A 135 78.34 1.86 -49.23
C LYS A 135 79.57 1.47 -48.41
N PHE A 136 79.38 0.94 -47.20
CA PHE A 136 80.48 0.48 -46.36
C PHE A 136 81.25 -0.67 -47.02
N ILE A 137 80.56 -1.69 -47.53
CA ILE A 137 81.18 -2.81 -48.27
C ILE A 137 81.92 -2.29 -49.51
N LYS A 138 81.31 -1.41 -50.30
CA LYS A 138 81.94 -0.80 -51.48
C LYS A 138 83.23 -0.07 -51.10
N SER A 139 83.23 0.72 -50.03
CA SER A 139 84.41 1.45 -49.56
C SER A 139 85.54 0.52 -49.07
N LYS A 140 85.19 -0.67 -48.58
CA LYS A 140 86.16 -1.67 -48.09
C LYS A 140 86.73 -2.57 -49.19
N ILE A 141 86.05 -2.67 -50.34
CA ILE A 141 86.54 -3.43 -51.52
C ILE A 141 87.37 -2.54 -52.46
N LEU A 142 87.13 -1.23 -52.49
CA LEU A 142 87.85 -0.25 -53.33
C LEU A 142 89.14 0.30 -52.71
N ASN A 143 89.52 -0.18 -51.53
CA ASN A 143 90.76 0.13 -50.82
C ASN A 143 91.57 -1.16 -50.67
#